data_AF-A0A372RTT5-F1
#
_entry.id   AF-A0A372RTT5-F1
#
_cell.length_a   1.000
_cell.length_b   1.000
_cell.length_c   1.000
_cell.angle_alpha   90.00
_cell.angle_beta   90.00
_cell.angle_gamma   90.00
#
_symmetry.space_group_name_H-M   'P 1'
#
loop_
_entity.id
_entity.type
_entity.pdbx_description
1 polymer ?
#
loop_
_entity_poly.entity_id
_entity_poly.type
_entity_poly.pdbx_seq_one_letter_code
_entity_poly.pdbx_strand_id
1 'polypeptide(L)'
;MSTIVLTNKNSLRVENNDRRTVFLDVSPIQKGNLKYFKKLGNAMKYLGISKAFYAYLRVIANTHLDFNGNPPLMTTSKQEHIISTLPPLFQFIKDSYLISENIICDLSIQEFYNTY
;
A
#
# COMPACT_ATOMS: atom_id res chain seq x y z
N MET A 1 -16.65 4.88 7.87
CA MET A 1 -15.67 5.98 8.02
C MET A 1 -14.34 5.48 7.50
N SER A 2 -13.66 6.25 6.65
CA SER A 2 -12.38 5.87 6.05
C SER A 2 -11.29 6.79 6.57
N THR A 3 -10.11 6.26 6.85
CA THR A 3 -8.98 7.00 7.40
C THR A 3 -7.84 6.99 6.40
N ILE A 4 -7.32 8.18 6.07
CA ILE A 4 -6.11 8.32 5.25
C ILE A 4 -4.94 8.52 6.20
N VAL A 5 -3.94 7.65 6.10
CA VAL A 5 -2.71 7.74 6.91
C VAL A 5 -1.55 8.12 5.99
N LEU A 6 -0.85 9.20 6.35
CA LEU A 6 0.35 9.68 5.68
C LEU A 6 1.52 9.50 6.64
N THR A 7 2.53 8.71 6.27
CA THR A 7 3.69 8.46 7.10
C THR A 7 4.94 8.29 6.26
N ASN A 8 6.08 8.77 6.77
CA ASN A 8 7.41 8.54 6.22
C ASN A 8 8.15 7.41 6.94
N LYS A 9 7.47 6.74 7.88
CA LYS A 9 8.00 5.64 8.70
C LYS A 9 7.03 4.47 8.67
N ASN A 10 7.54 3.27 8.94
CA ASN A 10 6.72 2.08 9.15
C ASN A 10 6.04 2.17 10.52
N SER A 11 4.94 2.92 10.61
CA SER A 11 4.25 3.25 11.87
C SER A 11 2.99 2.43 12.13
N LEU A 12 2.51 1.68 11.14
CA LEU A 12 1.37 0.78 11.28
C LEU A 12 1.87 -0.65 11.23
N ARG A 13 1.42 -1.53 12.11
CA ARG A 13 1.63 -2.98 11.93
C ARG A 13 0.45 -3.53 11.15
N VAL A 14 0.72 -4.27 10.09
CA VAL A 14 -0.31 -4.82 9.20
C VAL A 14 -0.11 -6.33 9.15
N GLU A 15 -1.17 -7.06 9.44
CA GLU A 15 -1.16 -8.52 9.40
C GLU A 15 -1.27 -9.03 7.97
N ASN A 16 -0.81 -10.26 7.72
CA ASN A 16 -0.83 -10.88 6.40
C ASN A 16 -2.26 -10.95 5.81
N ASN A 17 -3.25 -11.22 6.67
CA ASN A 17 -4.64 -11.38 6.27
C ASN A 17 -5.44 -10.06 6.39
N ASP A 18 -4.76 -8.91 6.44
CA ASP A 18 -5.42 -7.61 6.54
C ASP A 18 -6.26 -7.32 5.29
N ARG A 19 -7.56 -7.12 5.53
CA ARG A 19 -8.56 -6.75 4.50
C ARG A 19 -9.02 -5.30 4.61
N ARG A 20 -8.36 -4.48 5.45
CA ARG A 20 -8.83 -3.12 5.77
C ARG A 20 -7.94 -2.03 5.20
N THR A 21 -6.69 -2.33 4.89
CA THR A 21 -5.68 -1.33 4.51
C THR A 21 -5.28 -1.49 3.06
N VAL A 22 -5.20 -0.36 2.35
CA VAL A 22 -4.60 -0.26 1.01
C VAL A 22 -3.31 0.53 1.13
N PHE A 23 -2.20 -0.03 0.64
CA PHE A 23 -0.94 0.70 0.50
C PHE A 23 -0.85 1.16 -0.94
N LEU A 24 -0.73 2.47 -1.14
CA LEU A 24 -0.59 3.05 -2.48
C LEU A 24 0.89 3.02 -2.87
N ASP A 25 1.21 2.30 -3.95
CA ASP A 25 2.54 2.35 -4.57
C ASP A 25 2.65 3.67 -5.33
N VAL A 26 3.35 4.65 -4.74
CA VAL A 26 3.54 5.97 -5.34
C VAL A 26 4.87 6.01 -6.08
N SER A 27 4.84 6.46 -7.33
CA SER A 27 6.04 6.61 -8.14
C SER A 27 7.05 7.58 -7.51
N PRO A 28 8.35 7.23 -7.46
CA PRO A 28 9.38 8.11 -6.95
C PRO A 28 9.83 9.19 -7.95
N ILE A 29 9.26 9.26 -9.16
CA ILE A 29 9.71 10.16 -10.24
C ILE A 29 9.82 11.62 -9.81
N GLN A 30 8.88 12.09 -8.98
CA GLN A 30 8.87 13.48 -8.51
C GLN A 30 9.55 13.66 -7.15
N LYS A 31 10.14 12.61 -6.56
CA LYS A 31 10.78 12.68 -5.23
C LYS A 31 11.90 13.72 -5.25
N GLY A 32 11.84 14.69 -4.33
CA GLY A 32 12.79 15.79 -4.25
C GLY A 32 12.59 16.91 -5.28
N ASN A 33 11.62 16.80 -6.20
CA ASN A 33 11.35 17.85 -7.19
C ASN A 33 10.58 19.03 -6.56
N LEU A 34 11.31 19.91 -5.87
CA LEU A 34 10.76 21.06 -5.18
C LEU A 34 10.01 22.02 -6.11
N LYS A 35 10.48 22.18 -7.37
CA LYS A 35 9.84 23.06 -8.35
C LYS A 35 8.46 22.55 -8.73
N TYR A 36 8.34 21.25 -8.98
CA TYR A 36 7.07 20.59 -9.26
C TYR A 36 6.09 20.77 -8.09
N PHE A 37 6.51 20.43 -6.87
CA PHE A 37 5.64 20.52 -5.71
C PHE A 37 5.27 21.96 -5.33
N LYS A 38 6.16 22.94 -5.55
CA LYS A 38 5.81 24.35 -5.37
C LYS A 38 4.72 24.79 -6.35
N LYS A 39 4.81 24.39 -7.62
CA LYS A 39 3.77 24.68 -8.62
C LYS A 39 2.44 24.02 -8.22
N LEU A 40 2.48 22.76 -7.81
CA LEU A 40 1.30 22.02 -7.36
C LEU A 40 0.66 22.68 -6.13
N GLY A 41 1.45 22.99 -5.10
CA GLY A 41 0.96 23.64 -3.88
C GLY A 41 0.38 25.03 -4.14
N ASN A 42 0.91 25.78 -5.10
CA ASN A 42 0.29 27.04 -5.53
C ASN A 42 -1.02 26.81 -6.28
N ALA A 43 -1.10 25.81 -7.15
CA ALA A 43 -2.33 25.46 -7.84
C ALA A 43 -3.45 25.04 -6.88
N MET A 44 -3.11 24.34 -5.80
CA MET A 44 -4.07 23.95 -4.75
C MET A 44 -4.64 25.12 -3.94
N LYS A 45 -4.10 26.34 -4.06
CA LYS A 45 -4.62 27.53 -3.38
C LYS A 45 -5.71 28.26 -4.15
N TYR A 46 -5.93 27.94 -5.42
CA TYR A 46 -6.95 28.61 -6.23
C TYR A 46 -8.35 28.34 -5.67
N LEU A 47 -9.17 29.39 -5.62
CA LEU A 47 -10.56 29.27 -5.19
C LEU A 47 -11.32 28.32 -6.13
N GLY A 48 -12.03 27.35 -5.55
CA GLY A 48 -12.82 26.38 -6.32
C GLY A 48 -12.06 25.14 -6.81
N ILE A 49 -10.74 25.03 -6.58
CA ILE A 49 -9.98 23.82 -6.97
C ILE A 49 -10.52 22.56 -6.29
N SER A 50 -10.94 22.65 -5.03
CA SER A 50 -11.56 21.54 -4.30
C SER A 50 -12.86 21.08 -4.94
N LYS A 51 -13.69 22.03 -5.41
CA LYS A 51 -14.94 21.74 -6.11
C LYS A 51 -14.68 21.11 -7.48
N ALA A 52 -13.70 21.62 -8.22
CA ALA A 52 -13.30 21.05 -9.50
C ALA A 52 -12.74 19.63 -9.34
N PHE A 53 -11.88 19.41 -8.35
CA PHE A 53 -11.34 18.09 -8.03
C PHE A 53 -12.44 17.10 -7.60
N TYR A 54 -13.38 17.54 -6.75
CA TYR A 54 -14.52 16.72 -6.37
C TYR A 54 -15.42 16.37 -7.56
N ALA A 55 -15.69 17.33 -8.46
CA ALA A 55 -16.46 17.07 -9.67
C ALA A 55 -15.77 16.04 -10.57
N TYR A 56 -14.44 16.14 -10.72
CA TYR A 56 -13.64 15.15 -11.44
C TYR A 56 -13.76 13.75 -10.82
N LEU A 57 -13.60 13.62 -9.49
CA LEU A 57 -13.76 12.35 -8.79
C LEU A 57 -15.17 11.78 -8.96
N ARG A 58 -16.20 12.62 -8.95
CA ARG A 58 -17.59 12.20 -9.15
C ARG A 58 -17.82 11.63 -10.54
N VAL A 59 -17.20 12.21 -11.58
CA VAL A 59 -17.26 11.65 -12.94
C VAL A 59 -16.69 10.24 -12.95
N ILE A 60 -15.52 10.03 -12.36
CA ILE A 60 -14.88 8.69 -12.27
C ILE A 60 -15.76 7.71 -11.49
N ALA A 61 -16.32 8.12 -10.35
CA ALA A 61 -17.19 7.25 -9.56
C ALA A 61 -18.44 6.84 -10.35
N ASN A 62 -19.01 7.75 -11.13
CA ASN A 62 -20.18 7.47 -11.95
C ASN A 62 -19.87 6.58 -13.16
N THR A 63 -18.63 6.57 -13.66
CA THR A 63 -18.23 5.68 -14.78
C THR A 63 -17.91 4.26 -14.33
N HIS A 64 -17.62 4.04 -13.05
CA HIS A 64 -17.24 2.74 -12.47
C HIS A 64 -18.23 2.30 -11.39
N LEU A 65 -19.51 2.17 -11.76
CA LEU A 65 -20.57 1.74 -10.83
C LEU A 65 -20.39 0.30 -10.34
N ASP A 66 -19.67 -0.51 -11.10
CA ASP A 66 -19.35 -1.91 -10.82
C ASP A 66 -18.08 -2.09 -9.96
N PHE A 67 -17.39 -1.00 -9.61
CA PHE A 67 -16.17 -1.09 -8.82
C PHE A 67 -16.44 -1.68 -7.43
N ASN A 68 -15.94 -2.90 -7.22
CA ASN A 68 -15.87 -3.52 -5.91
C ASN A 68 -14.45 -3.37 -5.35
N GLY A 69 -14.28 -2.45 -4.38
CA GLY A 69 -13.01 -2.23 -3.69
C GLY A 69 -12.62 -3.33 -2.69
N ASN A 70 -13.35 -4.44 -2.62
CA ASN A 70 -13.12 -5.55 -1.70
C ASN A 70 -12.82 -6.87 -2.43
N PRO A 71 -11.79 -7.63 -2.00
CA PRO A 71 -10.81 -7.27 -0.98
C PRO A 71 -9.83 -6.20 -1.50
N PRO A 72 -9.20 -5.42 -0.61
CA PRO A 72 -8.22 -4.44 -1.03
C PRO A 72 -7.03 -5.11 -1.73
N LEU A 73 -6.56 -4.50 -2.82
CA LEU A 73 -5.47 -5.02 -3.62
C LEU A 73 -4.19 -5.20 -2.78
N MET A 74 -3.53 -6.34 -2.95
CA MET A 74 -2.22 -6.59 -2.39
C MET A 74 -1.16 -5.91 -3.27
N THR A 75 -0.53 -4.86 -2.77
CA THR A 75 0.54 -4.12 -3.46
C THR A 75 1.92 -4.55 -2.98
N THR A 76 2.96 -4.27 -3.77
CA THR A 76 4.34 -4.63 -3.41
C THR A 76 4.74 -3.96 -2.10
N SER A 77 4.39 -2.67 -1.90
CA SER A 77 4.68 -2.00 -0.63
C SER A 77 3.95 -2.64 0.55
N LYS A 78 2.71 -3.15 0.36
CA LYS A 78 1.98 -3.84 1.45
C LYS A 78 2.68 -5.15 1.83
N GLN A 79 3.11 -5.93 0.84
CA GLN A 79 3.83 -7.18 1.07
C GLN A 79 5.17 -6.95 1.78
N GLU A 80 5.99 -6.04 1.27
CA GLU A 80 7.27 -5.66 1.88
C GLU A 80 7.07 -5.17 3.31
N HIS A 81 6.03 -4.38 3.54
CA HIS A 81 5.70 -3.87 4.87
C HIS A 81 5.29 -4.99 5.83
N ILE A 82 4.41 -5.91 5.41
CA ILE A 82 4.03 -7.10 6.20
C ILE A 82 5.28 -7.90 6.57
N ILE A 83 6.15 -8.19 5.60
CA ILE A 83 7.41 -8.93 5.82
C ILE A 83 8.32 -8.19 6.81
N SER A 84 8.48 -6.87 6.66
CA SER A 84 9.34 -6.06 7.53
C SER A 84 8.85 -6.00 8.98
N THR A 85 7.56 -6.26 9.21
CA THR A 85 6.94 -6.24 10.54
C THR A 85 6.69 -7.63 11.13
N LEU A 86 7.15 -8.68 10.45
CA LEU A 86 7.17 -10.04 10.99
C LEU A 86 8.07 -10.11 12.23
N PRO A 87 7.69 -10.90 13.25
CA PRO A 87 8.59 -11.15 14.37
C PRO A 87 9.93 -11.73 13.90
N PRO A 88 11.06 -11.43 14.56
CA PRO A 88 12.40 -11.84 14.11
C PRO A 88 12.56 -13.33 13.87
N LEU A 89 11.88 -14.18 14.65
CA LEU A 89 11.87 -15.62 14.44
C LEU A 89 11.35 -16.02 13.04
N PHE A 90 10.28 -15.37 12.57
CA PHE A 90 9.72 -15.62 11.25
C PHE A 90 10.62 -15.09 10.13
N GLN A 91 11.26 -13.95 10.35
CA GLN A 91 12.26 -13.43 9.40
C GLN A 91 13.44 -14.39 9.28
N PHE A 92 13.94 -14.90 10.42
CA PHE A 92 15.01 -15.90 10.45
C PHE A 92 14.63 -17.17 9.70
N ILE A 93 13.42 -17.72 9.93
CA ILE A 93 12.94 -18.91 9.22
C ILE A 93 12.87 -18.64 7.71
N LYS A 94 12.29 -17.49 7.31
CA LYS A 94 12.19 -17.11 5.90
C LYS A 94 13.57 -16.99 5.24
N ASP A 95 14.49 -16.31 5.88
CA ASP A 95 15.81 -16.05 5.30
C ASP A 95 16.69 -17.32 5.28
N SER A 96 16.57 -18.17 6.31
CA SER A 96 17.42 -19.37 6.46
C SER A 96 16.93 -20.56 5.63
N TYR A 97 15.62 -20.68 5.39
CA TYR A 97 15.01 -21.86 4.76
C TYR A 97 14.25 -21.54 3.46
N LEU A 98 13.75 -20.31 3.24
CA LEU A 98 12.96 -19.98 2.05
C LEU A 98 13.79 -19.30 0.95
N ILE A 99 14.79 -18.49 1.30
CA ILE A 99 15.69 -17.83 0.33
C ILE A 99 16.82 -18.75 -0.14
N SER A 100 17.27 -19.68 0.71
CA SER A 100 18.38 -20.61 0.42
C SER A 100 17.99 -21.76 -0.51
N GLU A 101 16.70 -22.10 -0.62
CA GLU A 101 16.26 -23.31 -1.33
C GLU A 101 15.29 -23.09 -2.51
N ASN A 102 14.94 -21.88 -2.96
CA ASN A 102 14.08 -21.65 -4.15
C ASN A 102 12.67 -22.31 -4.11
N ILE A 103 12.24 -22.92 -3.00
CA ILE A 103 11.11 -23.87 -3.01
C ILE A 103 9.76 -23.25 -2.56
N ILE A 104 9.72 -22.05 -1.99
CA ILE A 104 8.51 -21.61 -1.25
C ILE A 104 8.24 -20.10 -1.39
N CYS A 105 8.05 -19.59 -2.61
CA CYS A 105 7.64 -18.18 -2.79
C CYS A 105 6.11 -17.96 -2.62
N ASP A 106 5.29 -19.01 -2.71
CA ASP A 106 3.83 -18.90 -2.75
C ASP A 106 3.10 -19.47 -1.52
N LEU A 107 3.81 -20.02 -0.54
CA LEU A 107 3.19 -20.70 0.60
C LEU A 107 2.90 -19.70 1.73
N SER A 108 1.65 -19.67 2.18
CA SER A 108 1.27 -18.85 3.33
C SER A 108 1.95 -19.35 4.61
N ILE A 109 2.17 -18.44 5.58
CA ILE A 109 2.74 -18.79 6.91
C ILE A 109 1.96 -19.94 7.58
N GLN A 110 0.64 -20.00 7.34
CA GLN A 110 -0.21 -21.03 7.89
C GLN A 110 0.01 -22.40 7.24
N GLU A 111 0.21 -22.44 5.93
CA GLU A 111 0.59 -23.66 5.22
C GLU A 111 2.00 -24.13 5.60
N PHE A 112 2.93 -23.21 5.83
CA PHE A 112 4.27 -23.54 6.33
C PHE A 112 4.18 -24.30 7.67
N TYR A 113 3.43 -23.79 8.65
CA TYR A 113 3.23 -24.47 9.94
C TYR A 113 2.53 -25.82 9.85
N ASN A 114 1.68 -26.02 8.84
CA ASN A 114 1.02 -27.32 8.66
C ASN A 114 1.94 -28.34 7.98
N THR A 115 2.99 -27.87 7.28
CA THR A 115 3.88 -28.72 6.48
C THR A 115 5.16 -29.10 7.22
N TYR A 116 5.65 -28.24 8.12
CA TYR A 116 6.89 -28.42 8.89
C TYR A 116 6.63 -28.26 10.39
#